data_AF-A0A832ZRF7-F1
#
_entry.id   AF-A0A832ZRF7-F1
#
_cell.length_a   1.000
_cell.length_b   1.000
_cell.length_c   1.000
_cell.angle_alpha   90.00
_cell.angle_beta   90.00
_cell.angle_gamma   90.00
#
_symmetry.space_group_name_H-M   'P 1'
#
loop_
_entity.id
_entity.type
_entity.pdbx_description
1 polymer ?
#
loop_
_entity_poly.entity_id
_entity_poly.type
_entity_poly.pdbx_seq_one_letter_code
_entity_poly.pdbx_strand_id
1 'polypeptide(L)'
;MSWRRSLWILAGLTAVGYITISITTPIPQFIKYENIVYATLYILFTYIAIRWSITPLITLIFFNIGRVSRSIVTSYGEIATLAFAHTPLLIYLLGYGIYVAYLLYRREE
;
A
#
# COMPACT_ATOMS: atom_id res chain seq x y z
N MET A 1 -7.52 -20.72 2.85
CA MET A 1 -6.50 -20.09 1.97
C MET A 1 -5.22 -19.89 2.78
N SER A 2 -4.04 -20.28 2.30
CA SER A 2 -2.78 -20.08 3.06
C SER A 2 -2.48 -18.58 3.20
N TRP A 3 -2.05 -18.12 4.37
CA TRP A 3 -1.68 -16.71 4.63
C TRP A 3 -0.61 -16.19 3.66
N ARG A 4 0.20 -17.09 3.07
CA ARG A 4 1.17 -16.73 2.03
C ARG A 4 0.48 -16.30 0.73
N ARG A 5 -0.61 -16.99 0.36
CA ARG A 5 -1.38 -16.68 -0.85
C ARG A 5 -2.13 -15.36 -0.71
N SER A 6 -2.70 -15.08 0.46
CA SER A 6 -3.36 -13.79 0.71
C SER A 6 -2.37 -12.62 0.64
N LEU A 7 -1.16 -12.75 1.20
CA LEU A 7 -0.13 -11.71 1.06
C LEU A 7 0.24 -11.45 -0.40
N TRP A 8 0.41 -12.51 -1.21
CA TRP A 8 0.70 -12.33 -2.63
C TRP A 8 -0.43 -11.66 -3.40
N ILE A 9 -1.68 -11.99 -3.09
CA ILE A 9 -2.85 -11.35 -3.71
C ILE A 9 -2.91 -9.89 -3.34
N LEU A 10 -2.74 -9.55 -2.05
CA LEU A 10 -2.76 -8.16 -1.59
C LEU A 10 -1.60 -7.35 -2.20
N ALA A 11 -0.40 -7.92 -2.26
CA ALA A 11 0.74 -7.30 -2.91
C ALA A 11 0.50 -7.07 -4.41
N GLY A 12 -0.08 -8.07 -5.10
CA GLY A 12 -0.46 -7.97 -6.51
C GLY A 12 -1.50 -6.88 -6.76
N LEU A 13 -2.57 -6.84 -5.96
CA LEU A 13 -3.60 -5.79 -6.04
C LEU A 13 -2.99 -4.40 -5.80
N THR A 14 -2.10 -4.27 -4.81
CA THR A 14 -1.41 -3.00 -4.52
C THR A 14 -0.54 -2.57 -5.70
N ALA A 15 0.27 -3.48 -6.25
CA ALA A 15 1.17 -3.22 -7.36
C ALA A 15 0.39 -2.82 -8.64
N VAL A 16 -0.68 -3.57 -8.95
CA VAL A 16 -1.57 -3.24 -10.07
C VAL A 16 -2.19 -1.86 -9.86
N GLY A 17 -2.67 -1.54 -8.66
CA GLY A 17 -3.22 -0.21 -8.35
C GLY A 17 -2.24 0.93 -8.64
N TYR A 18 -0.98 0.83 -8.17
CA TYR A 18 0.05 1.83 -8.44
C TYR A 18 0.38 1.96 -9.93
N ILE A 19 0.48 0.85 -10.64
CA ILE A 19 0.79 0.83 -12.08
C ILE A 19 -0.37 1.42 -12.88
N THR A 20 -1.61 1.01 -12.60
CA THR A 20 -2.81 1.51 -13.27
C THR A 20 -2.91 3.03 -13.14
N ILE A 21 -2.81 3.57 -11.92
CA ILE A 21 -2.86 5.03 -11.68
C ILE A 21 -1.76 5.76 -12.48
N SER A 22 -0.57 5.17 -12.58
CA SER A 22 0.55 5.77 -13.31
C SER A 22 0.33 5.85 -14.82
N ILE A 23 -0.54 5.00 -15.37
CA ILE A 23 -0.88 4.92 -16.79
C ILE A 23 -2.16 5.72 -17.09
N THR A 24 -3.19 5.59 -16.26
CA THR A 24 -4.54 6.11 -16.54
C THR A 24 -4.73 7.57 -16.15
N THR A 25 -3.90 8.08 -15.23
CA THR A 25 -4.08 9.44 -14.68
C THR A 25 -2.96 10.36 -15.16
N PRO A 26 -3.27 11.58 -15.61
CA PRO A 26 -2.25 12.57 -15.99
C PRO A 26 -1.56 13.13 -14.74
N ILE A 27 -0.53 12.42 -14.26
CA ILE A 27 0.32 12.82 -13.14
C ILE A 27 1.74 13.18 -13.61
N PRO A 28 2.46 14.05 -12.86
CA PRO A 28 3.87 14.35 -13.13
C PRO A 28 4.75 13.09 -13.25
N GLN A 29 5.77 13.14 -14.13
CA GLN A 29 6.63 11.98 -14.38
C GLN A 29 7.32 11.44 -13.13
N PHE A 30 7.74 12.30 -12.20
CA PHE A 30 8.36 11.86 -10.96
C PHE A 30 7.44 10.98 -10.11
N ILE A 31 6.12 11.27 -10.08
CA ILE A 31 5.13 10.46 -9.35
C ILE A 31 4.94 9.10 -10.04
N LYS A 32 5.04 9.03 -11.37
CA LYS A 32 4.99 7.75 -12.09
C LYS A 32 6.16 6.84 -11.70
N TYR A 33 7.38 7.38 -11.67
CA TYR A 33 8.55 6.63 -11.22
C TYR A 33 8.43 6.19 -9.76
N GLU A 34 7.97 7.10 -8.90
CA GLU A 34 7.70 6.81 -7.49
C GLU A 34 6.71 5.64 -7.32
N ASN A 35 5.60 5.62 -8.08
CA ASN A 35 4.61 4.54 -8.04
C ASN A 35 5.18 3.20 -8.52
N ILE A 36 6.01 3.20 -9.56
CA ILE A 36 6.70 1.98 -10.03
C ILE A 36 7.60 1.44 -8.91
N VAL A 37 8.35 2.31 -8.24
CA VAL A 37 9.20 1.92 -7.10
C VAL A 37 8.34 1.30 -5.99
N TYR A 38 7.21 1.89 -5.62
CA TYR A 38 6.33 1.30 -4.61
C TYR A 38 5.78 -0.06 -5.03
N ALA A 39 5.31 -0.19 -6.28
CA ALA A 39 4.82 -1.46 -6.79
C ALA A 39 5.89 -2.56 -6.67
N THR A 40 7.14 -2.26 -7.06
CA THR A 40 8.27 -3.18 -6.92
C THR A 40 8.57 -3.50 -5.45
N LEU A 41 8.58 -2.49 -4.57
CA LEU A 41 8.84 -2.67 -3.14
C LEU A 41 7.78 -3.55 -2.47
N TYR A 42 6.50 -3.41 -2.82
CA TYR A 42 5.44 -4.27 -2.29
C TYR A 42 5.67 -5.74 -2.65
N ILE A 43 6.00 -6.03 -3.90
CA ILE A 43 6.31 -7.40 -4.35
C ILE A 43 7.55 -7.95 -3.64
N LEU A 44 8.63 -7.16 -3.59
CA LEU A 44 9.89 -7.55 -2.96
C LEU A 44 9.72 -7.78 -1.45
N PHE A 45 9.04 -6.88 -0.74
CA PHE A 45 8.86 -7.00 0.70
C PHE A 45 7.85 -8.07 1.08
N THR A 46 6.87 -8.37 0.22
CA THR A 46 6.03 -9.56 0.39
C THR A 46 6.84 -10.85 0.23
N TYR A 47 7.74 -10.93 -0.75
CA TYR A 47 8.67 -12.05 -0.86
C TYR A 47 9.50 -12.22 0.41
N ILE A 48 10.06 -11.13 0.94
CA ILE A 48 10.83 -11.12 2.18
C ILE A 48 9.97 -11.52 3.39
N ALA A 49 8.73 -11.03 3.49
CA ALA A 49 7.78 -11.35 4.56
C ALA A 49 7.44 -12.84 4.65
N ILE A 50 7.42 -13.52 3.51
CA ILE A 50 7.13 -14.95 3.43
C ILE A 50 8.34 -15.79 3.83
N ARG A 51 9.56 -15.33 3.56
CA ARG A 51 10.80 -16.11 3.70
C ARG A 51 11.59 -15.80 4.97
N TRP A 52 11.61 -14.54 5.39
CA TRP A 52 12.52 -14.07 6.44
C TRP A 52 11.81 -13.22 7.49
N SER A 53 11.30 -12.04 7.14
CA SER A 53 10.77 -11.09 8.12
C SER A 53 9.62 -10.26 7.55
N ILE A 54 8.54 -10.13 8.34
CA ILE A 54 7.38 -9.29 8.03
C ILE A 54 7.69 -7.79 8.21
N THR A 55 8.70 -7.44 9.00
CA THR A 55 9.01 -6.05 9.41
C THR A 55 9.17 -5.06 8.24
N PRO A 56 9.84 -5.38 7.12
CA PRO A 56 9.94 -4.45 6.00
C PRO A 56 8.58 -4.16 5.34
N LEU A 57 7.73 -5.19 5.21
CA LEU A 57 6.42 -5.06 4.59
C LEU A 57 5.48 -4.21 5.45
N ILE A 58 5.42 -4.47 6.75
CA ILE A 58 4.56 -3.70 7.66
C ILE A 58 4.99 -2.23 7.70
N THR A 59 6.29 -1.95 7.76
CA THR A 59 6.83 -0.58 7.72
C THR A 59 6.44 0.15 6.43
N LEU A 60 6.55 -0.51 5.28
CA LEU A 60 6.16 0.07 3.98
C LEU A 60 4.67 0.40 3.92
N ILE A 61 3.82 -0.48 4.48
CA ILE A 61 2.36 -0.26 4.52
C ILE A 61 2.03 0.96 5.38
N PHE A 62 2.56 1.03 6.61
CA PHE A 62 2.31 2.16 7.52
C PHE A 62 2.86 3.48 7.00
N PHE A 63 4.03 3.45 6.34
CA PHE A 63 4.56 4.63 5.65
C PHE A 63 3.58 5.12 4.57
N ASN A 64 3.03 4.22 3.75
CA ASN A 64 2.06 4.58 2.72
C ASN A 64 0.72 5.05 3.30
N ILE A 65 0.23 4.47 4.40
CA ILE A 65 -0.93 4.96 5.14
C ILE A 65 -0.72 6.42 5.55
N GLY A 66 0.43 6.74 6.16
CA GLY A 66 0.75 8.12 6.56
C GLY A 66 0.90 9.09 5.39
N ARG A 67 1.38 8.61 4.23
CA ARG A 67 1.45 9.41 3.00
C ARG A 67 0.06 9.72 2.44
N VAL A 68 -0.81 8.71 2.31
CA VAL A 68 -2.18 8.85 1.79
C VAL A 68 -3.09 9.61 2.77
N SER A 69 -2.89 9.44 4.07
CA SER A 69 -3.62 10.20 5.09
C SER A 69 -3.32 11.71 4.99
N ARG A 70 -2.05 12.09 4.79
CA ARG A 70 -1.68 13.50 4.61
C ARG A 70 -2.29 14.11 3.35
N SER A 71 -2.35 13.38 2.24
CA SER A 71 -2.96 13.89 1.01
C SER A 71 -4.47 14.15 1.16
N ILE A 72 -5.17 13.40 2.01
CA ILE A 72 -6.58 13.68 2.36
C ILE A 72 -6.70 14.99 3.14
N VAL A 73 -5.81 15.24 4.10
CA VAL A 73 -5.89 16.39 5.02
C VAL A 73 -5.41 17.70 4.38
N THR A 74 -4.45 17.68 3.45
CA THR A 74 -3.80 18.89 2.92
C THR A 74 -4.27 19.32 1.52
N SER A 75 -5.42 18.84 1.04
CA SER A 75 -5.93 19.19 -0.29
C SER A 75 -6.49 20.63 -0.30
N TYR A 76 -5.74 21.58 -0.85
CA TYR A 76 -6.06 23.02 -0.96
C TYR A 76 -7.25 23.36 -1.91
N GLY A 77 -8.20 22.45 -2.11
CA GLY A 77 -9.39 22.66 -2.95
C GLY A 77 -10.41 21.54 -2.71
N GLU A 78 -11.67 21.93 -2.48
CA GLU A 78 -12.83 21.07 -2.15
C GLU A 78 -12.48 19.77 -1.40
N ILE A 79 -12.36 19.88 -0.07
CA ILE A 79 -12.04 18.78 0.86
C ILE A 79 -12.84 17.51 0.56
N ALA A 80 -14.10 17.63 0.11
CA ALA A 80 -14.95 16.50 -0.20
C ALA A 80 -14.50 15.69 -1.43
N THR A 81 -14.13 16.35 -2.53
CA THR A 81 -13.97 15.71 -3.84
C THR A 81 -12.67 14.89 -3.91
N LEU A 82 -11.57 15.40 -3.31
CA LEU A 82 -10.30 14.66 -3.25
C LEU A 82 -10.26 13.61 -2.11
N ALA A 83 -10.93 13.87 -0.98
CA ALA A 83 -11.00 12.89 0.11
C ALA A 83 -11.71 11.62 -0.36
N PHE A 84 -12.79 11.73 -1.15
CA PHE A 84 -13.47 10.57 -1.72
C PHE A 84 -12.60 9.70 -2.62
N ALA A 85 -11.66 10.30 -3.37
CA ALA A 85 -10.76 9.55 -4.25
C ALA A 85 -9.69 8.75 -3.47
N HIS A 86 -9.26 9.25 -2.30
CA HIS A 86 -8.16 8.65 -1.53
C HIS A 86 -8.65 7.80 -0.35
N THR A 87 -9.89 7.97 0.10
CA THR A 87 -10.47 7.22 1.21
C THR A 87 -10.53 5.70 0.94
N PRO A 88 -10.94 5.21 -0.25
CA PRO A 88 -10.93 3.77 -0.53
C PRO A 88 -9.53 3.15 -0.44
N LEU A 89 -8.52 3.85 -0.95
CA LEU A 89 -7.12 3.41 -0.86
C LEU A 89 -6.63 3.40 0.60
N LEU A 90 -6.99 4.41 1.38
CA LEU A 90 -6.64 4.46 2.80
C LEU A 90 -7.26 3.29 3.58
N ILE A 91 -8.55 3.02 3.38
CA ILE A 91 -9.25 1.89 4.02
C ILE A 91 -8.59 0.56 3.62
N TYR A 92 -8.28 0.40 2.33
CA TYR A 92 -7.58 -0.78 1.83
C TYR A 92 -6.22 -0.97 2.51
N LEU A 93 -5.40 0.08 2.57
CA LEU A 93 -4.08 0.03 3.19
C LEU A 93 -4.16 -0.22 4.70
N LEU A 94 -5.15 0.35 5.39
CA LEU A 94 -5.41 0.08 6.81
C LEU A 94 -5.77 -1.39 7.04
N GLY A 95 -6.69 -1.94 6.24
CA GLY A 95 -7.05 -3.36 6.31
C GLY A 95 -5.85 -4.27 6.05
N TYR A 96 -5.03 -3.93 5.05
CA TYR A 96 -3.80 -4.67 4.76
C TYR A 96 -2.79 -4.56 5.92
N GLY A 97 -2.60 -3.35 6.48
CA GLY A 97 -1.71 -3.11 7.60
C GLY A 97 -2.12 -3.89 8.86
N ILE A 98 -3.41 -3.86 9.20
CA ILE A 98 -3.97 -4.64 10.33
C ILE A 98 -3.76 -6.13 10.10
N TYR A 99 -4.02 -6.62 8.89
CA TYR A 99 -3.80 -8.03 8.56
C TYR A 99 -2.33 -8.45 8.72
N VAL A 100 -1.39 -7.63 8.25
CA VAL A 100 0.04 -7.90 8.38
C VAL A 100 0.51 -7.78 9.83
N ALA A 101 -0.01 -6.82 10.60
CA ALA A 101 0.26 -6.68 12.03
C ALA A 101 -0.23 -7.90 12.82
N TYR A 102 -1.43 -8.39 12.52
CA TYR A 102 -1.96 -9.63 13.10
C TYR A 102 -1.07 -10.85 12.79
N LEU A 103 -0.56 -10.95 11.56
CA LEU A 103 0.37 -12.00 11.19
C LEU A 103 1.72 -11.89 11.89
N LEU A 104 2.19 -10.67 12.16
CA LEU A 104 3.41 -10.45 12.95
C LEU A 104 3.21 -10.93 14.38
N TYR A 105 2.14 -10.46 15.04
CA TYR A 105 1.78 -10.86 16.40
C TYR A 105 1.72 -12.39 16.55
N ARG A 106 1.01 -13.07 15.64
CA ARG A 106 0.87 -14.54 15.67
C ARG A 106 2.18 -15.30 15.40
N ARG A 107 3.20 -14.68 14.84
CA ARG A 107 4.51 -15.33 14.60
C ARG A 107 5.49 -15.15 15.76
N GLU A 108 5.24 -14.19 16.63
CA GLU A 108 6.04 -13.93 17.82
C GLU A 108 5.58 -14.77 19.02
N GLU A 109 4.33 -15.24 19.01
CA GLU A 109 3.81 -16.31 19.87
C GLU A 109 4.24 -17.71 19.40
#